data_AF-A0A9R0Y2U5-F1
#
_entry.id   AF-A0A9R0Y2U5-F1
#
_cell.length_a   1.000
_cell.length_b   1.000
_cell.length_c   1.000
_cell.angle_alpha   90.00
_cell.angle_beta   90.00
_cell.angle_gamma   90.00
#
_symmetry.space_group_name_H-M   'P 1'
#
loop_
_entity.id
_entity.type
_entity.pdbx_description
1 polymer ?
#
loop_
_entity_poly.entity_id
_entity_poly.type
_entity_poly.pdbx_seq_one_letter_code
_entity_poly.pdbx_strand_id
1 'polypeptide(L)'
;MQGDGEVLFLGGVGEVTVTLGHDGLSFLPLHPELGSSCLSSIGLLPKLENKIKFSDVYAVELLDEGPVCGPWNTRIVVQSKKNSEVIAFLLVVLQSSFSVVCVKSFYSFLAKCIIKVLSHAMFYARVLFKKLLLMQMHRFAVHVITRSRKHPSQLVPYEYLFGHKDPETCKSWVEHLSACINNEQDRPKNLMVFVHPLCGKGRGCKNWEMVAPLFDRAKVNTKVIITERAGHAYDTLASISDKELKKFDGVVAVVC
;
A
#
# COMPACT_ATOMS: atom_id res chain seq x y z
N MET A 1 14.93 26.03 6.52
CA MET A 1 13.78 26.04 7.44
C MET A 1 13.34 24.60 7.57
N GLN A 2 13.64 23.98 8.71
CA GLN A 2 13.35 22.59 8.99
C GLN A 2 11.87 22.55 9.39
N GLY A 3 11.00 22.12 8.47
CA GLY A 3 9.55 22.19 8.66
C GLY A 3 9.13 21.38 9.88
N ASP A 4 8.28 21.98 10.71
CA ASP A 4 7.56 21.27 11.76
C ASP A 4 6.86 20.06 11.12
N GLY A 5 7.08 18.87 11.68
CA GLY A 5 6.50 17.64 11.13
C GLY A 5 4.98 17.69 11.24
N GLU A 6 4.28 17.30 10.17
CA GLU A 6 2.82 17.27 10.12
C GLU A 6 2.31 15.92 10.60
N VAL A 7 1.18 15.91 11.31
CA VAL A 7 0.58 14.67 11.82
C VAL A 7 -0.38 14.11 10.77
N LEU A 8 -0.05 12.95 10.22
CA LEU A 8 -0.89 12.20 9.28
C LEU A 8 -1.24 10.83 9.85
N PHE A 9 -2.35 10.25 9.40
CA PHE A 9 -2.65 8.85 9.67
C PHE A 9 -2.05 7.98 8.57
N LEU A 10 -1.27 6.95 8.92
CA LEU A 10 -0.70 5.99 7.98
C LEU A 10 -1.37 4.62 8.14
N GLY A 11 -1.90 4.09 7.05
CA GLY A 11 -2.58 2.80 7.04
C GLY A 11 -1.72 1.66 7.55
N GLY A 12 -2.24 0.91 8.53
CA GLY A 12 -1.52 -0.20 9.18
C GLY A 12 -0.50 0.22 10.24
N VAL A 13 -0.29 1.52 10.47
CA VAL A 13 0.62 2.06 11.49
C VAL A 13 -0.12 2.93 12.51
N GLY A 14 -1.05 3.78 12.07
CA GLY A 14 -1.75 4.74 12.93
C GLY A 14 -1.23 6.17 12.72
N GLU A 15 -1.36 7.03 13.74
CA GLU A 15 -0.87 8.41 13.67
C GLU A 15 0.66 8.48 13.64
N VAL A 16 1.17 9.19 12.64
CA VAL A 16 2.59 9.38 12.38
C VAL A 16 2.90 10.86 12.16
N THR A 17 4.03 11.32 12.68
CA THR A 17 4.60 12.61 12.31
C THR A 17 5.39 12.41 11.02
N VAL A 18 4.96 13.08 9.94
CA VAL A 18 5.56 13.02 8.62
C VAL A 18 6.39 14.26 8.38
N THR A 19 7.61 14.05 7.87
CA THR A 19 8.58 15.10 7.59
C THR A 19 9.05 14.97 6.15
N LEU A 20 9.04 16.09 5.43
CA LEU A 20 9.52 16.16 4.07
C LEU A 20 11.03 16.49 4.09
N GLY A 21 11.85 15.54 3.66
CA GLY A 21 13.28 15.72 3.44
C GLY A 21 13.59 16.08 1.98
N HIS A 22 14.88 16.34 1.72
CA HIS A 22 15.36 16.62 0.36
C HIS A 22 15.30 15.38 -0.55
N ASP A 23 15.51 14.19 0.00
CA ASP A 23 15.62 12.93 -0.74
C ASP A 23 14.43 11.98 -0.53
N GLY A 24 13.41 12.41 0.21
CA GLY A 24 12.28 11.56 0.53
C GLY A 24 11.42 12.04 1.70
N LEU A 25 10.48 11.19 2.10
CA LEU A 25 9.66 11.34 3.29
C LEU A 25 10.25 10.52 4.43
N SER A 26 10.24 11.05 5.65
CA SER A 26 10.43 10.28 6.87
C SER A 26 9.21 10.38 7.77
N PHE A 27 8.85 9.29 8.44
CA PHE A 27 7.70 9.26 9.31
C PHE A 27 7.96 8.48 10.59
N LEU A 28 7.47 9.01 11.72
CA LEU A 28 7.65 8.42 13.04
C LEU A 28 6.29 8.21 13.71
N PRO A 29 5.98 7.01 14.22
CA PRO A 29 4.78 6.77 15.00
C PRO A 29 4.74 7.65 16.25
N LEU A 30 3.61 8.31 16.49
CA LEU A 30 3.38 9.16 17.68
C LEU A 30 3.19 8.33 18.96
N HIS A 31 2.68 7.12 18.81
CA HIS A 31 2.68 6.09 19.84
C HIS A 31 3.37 4.85 19.26
N PRO A 32 4.65 4.61 19.61
CA PRO A 32 5.26 3.32 19.36
C PRO A 32 4.50 2.30 20.19
N GLU A 33 3.59 1.54 19.58
CA GLU A 33 2.94 0.41 20.22
C GLU A 33 4.03 -0.44 20.88
N LEU A 34 3.96 -0.58 22.20
CA LEU A 34 4.86 -1.40 22.99
C LEU A 34 4.67 -2.84 22.49
N GLY A 35 5.57 -3.29 21.61
CA GLY A 35 5.48 -4.61 21.00
C GLY A 35 5.35 -5.68 22.06
N SER A 36 4.16 -6.28 22.17
CA SER A 36 3.92 -7.46 22.99
C SER A 36 4.88 -8.56 22.53
N SER A 37 5.79 -8.94 23.43
CA SER A 37 6.77 -10.01 23.23
C SER A 37 6.16 -11.42 23.19
N CYS A 38 4.84 -11.54 23.19
CA CYS A 38 4.16 -12.83 23.29
C CYS A 38 2.98 -12.87 22.31
N LEU A 39 3.20 -13.46 21.14
CA LEU A 39 2.36 -14.48 20.49
C LEU A 39 2.86 -14.65 19.04
N SER A 40 3.51 -15.78 18.81
CA SER A 40 3.93 -16.27 17.52
C SER A 40 2.73 -16.45 16.58
N SER A 41 2.86 -15.98 15.34
CA SER A 41 2.03 -16.30 14.15
C SER A 41 0.87 -15.37 13.77
N ILE A 42 1.11 -14.08 13.49
CA ILE A 42 0.28 -13.28 12.55
C ILE A 42 1.20 -12.39 11.70
N GLY A 43 0.87 -12.26 10.41
CA GLY A 43 1.79 -11.97 9.32
C GLY A 43 2.46 -10.59 9.32
N LEU A 44 3.73 -10.61 8.90
CA LEU A 44 4.36 -9.61 8.03
C LEU A 44 3.87 -8.17 8.22
N LEU A 45 4.12 -7.55 9.38
CA LEU A 45 4.40 -6.13 9.31
C LEU A 45 5.75 -6.04 8.57
N PRO A 46 5.82 -5.35 7.42
CA PRO A 46 7.12 -5.03 6.91
C PRO A 46 7.85 -4.30 8.04
N LYS A 47 9.08 -4.70 8.40
CA LYS A 47 10.10 -3.78 8.91
C LYS A 47 10.07 -2.58 7.96
N LEU A 48 9.17 -1.65 8.25
CA LEU A 48 8.84 -0.52 7.42
C LEU A 48 10.04 0.37 7.64
N GLU A 49 10.83 0.58 6.60
CA GLU A 49 11.79 1.66 6.68
C GLU A 49 10.96 2.91 6.92
N ASN A 50 11.26 3.63 8.00
CA ASN A 50 10.57 4.88 8.39
C ASN A 50 10.89 6.03 7.42
N LYS A 51 11.28 5.68 6.18
CA LYS A 51 11.74 6.55 5.13
C LYS A 51 11.29 6.01 3.77
N ILE A 52 10.69 6.87 2.96
CA ILE A 52 10.38 6.61 1.55
C ILE A 52 11.26 7.55 0.74
N LYS A 53 12.11 7.00 -0.15
CA LYS A 53 12.93 7.83 -1.04
C LYS A 53 12.14 8.26 -2.26
N PHE A 54 12.36 9.48 -2.76
CA PHE A 54 11.68 9.94 -3.98
C PHE A 54 12.03 9.09 -5.20
N SER A 55 13.27 8.59 -5.27
CA SER A 55 13.73 7.64 -6.31
C SER A 55 12.91 6.36 -6.40
N ASP A 56 12.26 5.95 -5.30
CA ASP A 56 11.45 4.74 -5.24
C ASP A 56 9.97 5.04 -5.52
N VAL A 57 9.54 6.30 -5.50
CA VAL A 57 8.15 6.73 -5.71
C VAL A 57 7.88 6.89 -7.21
N TYR A 58 6.98 6.07 -7.74
CA TYR A 58 6.58 6.19 -9.14
C TYR A 58 5.28 6.98 -9.31
N ALA A 59 4.44 7.15 -8.29
CA ALA A 59 3.27 8.01 -8.41
C ALA A 59 2.72 8.47 -7.06
N VAL A 60 1.97 9.58 -7.08
CA VAL A 60 1.22 10.09 -5.94
C VAL A 60 -0.18 10.47 -6.43
N GLU A 61 -1.20 10.00 -5.75
CA GLU A 61 -2.60 10.15 -6.16
C GLU A 61 -3.46 10.61 -4.97
N LEU A 62 -4.26 11.64 -5.19
CA LEU A 62 -5.33 11.99 -4.25
C LEU A 62 -6.47 10.99 -4.43
N LEU A 63 -7.01 10.49 -3.32
CA LEU A 63 -8.07 9.50 -3.31
C LEU A 63 -9.35 10.12 -2.73
N ASP A 64 -10.50 9.53 -3.07
CA ASP A 64 -11.78 9.88 -2.48
C ASP A 64 -11.76 9.70 -0.96
N GLU A 65 -12.70 10.31 -0.23
CA GLU A 65 -12.85 10.03 1.20
C GLU A 65 -13.04 8.53 1.47
N GLY A 66 -12.46 8.05 2.56
CA GLY A 66 -12.63 6.65 2.96
C GLY A 66 -11.84 6.27 4.21
N PRO A 67 -11.98 5.02 4.67
CA PRO A 67 -11.23 4.52 5.82
C PRO A 67 -9.74 4.36 5.48
N VAL A 68 -8.87 4.70 6.43
CA VAL A 68 -7.40 4.62 6.27
C VAL A 68 -6.82 3.31 6.87
N CYS A 69 -7.65 2.47 7.48
CA CYS A 69 -7.24 1.17 8.04
C CYS A 69 -7.24 0.04 6.98
N GLY A 70 -6.08 -0.59 6.74
CA GLY A 70 -5.91 -1.77 5.85
C GLY A 70 -6.18 -3.12 6.56
N PRO A 71 -6.04 -4.29 5.91
CA PRO A 71 -5.46 -4.56 4.58
C PRO A 71 -6.40 -5.30 3.60
N TRP A 72 -6.24 -5.12 2.28
CA TRP A 72 -6.49 -6.20 1.30
C TRP A 72 -5.54 -6.03 0.12
N ASN A 73 -4.53 -6.89 0.03
CA ASN A 73 -3.90 -7.17 -1.25
C ASN A 73 -5.00 -7.44 -2.28
N THR A 74 -4.96 -6.75 -3.42
CA THR A 74 -5.64 -7.08 -4.68
C THR A 74 -7.18 -7.12 -4.67
N ARG A 75 -7.78 -6.28 -5.51
CA ARG A 75 -9.14 -6.41 -6.08
C ARG A 75 -10.22 -6.80 -5.07
N ILE A 76 -10.87 -5.80 -4.47
CA ILE A 76 -12.23 -6.01 -3.96
C ILE A 76 -13.18 -5.98 -5.17
N VAL A 77 -13.25 -7.12 -5.86
CA VAL A 77 -14.55 -7.66 -6.26
C VAL A 77 -15.28 -7.88 -4.95
N VAL A 78 -16.36 -7.12 -4.72
CA VAL A 78 -17.26 -7.35 -3.59
C VAL A 78 -17.88 -8.73 -3.79
N GLN A 79 -17.27 -9.75 -3.19
CA GLN A 79 -17.94 -11.01 -2.93
C GLN A 79 -17.76 -11.34 -1.46
N SER A 80 -18.86 -11.12 -0.75
CA SER A 80 -19.13 -11.57 0.61
C SER A 80 -18.54 -12.94 0.90
N LYS A 81 -17.69 -13.06 1.93
CA LYS A 81 -17.49 -14.33 2.62
C LYS A 81 -17.47 -14.12 4.13
N LYS A 82 -18.40 -14.84 4.76
CA LYS A 82 -18.86 -14.67 6.14
C LYS A 82 -17.82 -15.10 7.18
N ASN A 83 -17.80 -14.33 8.26
CA ASN A 83 -17.32 -14.64 9.61
C ASN A 83 -17.33 -16.13 9.99
N SER A 84 -16.14 -16.71 10.16
CA SER A 84 -15.95 -17.96 10.91
C SER A 84 -14.75 -17.96 11.85
N GLU A 85 -13.80 -17.02 11.74
CA GLU A 85 -12.54 -17.10 12.50
C GLU A 85 -12.55 -16.38 13.85
N VAL A 86 -13.45 -15.41 14.06
CA VAL A 86 -13.50 -14.62 15.31
C VAL A 86 -14.12 -15.41 16.49
N ILE A 87 -14.87 -16.48 16.20
CA ILE A 87 -15.52 -17.30 17.24
C ILE A 87 -14.52 -18.24 17.93
N ALA A 88 -13.45 -18.65 17.25
CA ALA A 88 -12.46 -19.57 17.80
C ALA A 88 -11.60 -18.94 18.92
N PHE A 89 -11.35 -17.62 18.85
CA PHE A 89 -10.49 -16.92 19.81
C PHE A 89 -11.15 -16.69 21.18
N LEU A 90 -12.49 -16.55 21.19
CA LEU A 90 -13.27 -16.33 22.42
C LEU A 90 -13.46 -17.61 23.27
N LEU A 91 -13.37 -18.80 22.66
CA LEU A 91 -13.54 -20.06 23.38
C LEU A 91 -12.30 -20.47 24.18
N VAL A 92 -11.10 -20.06 23.75
CA VAL A 92 -9.83 -20.41 24.41
C VAL A 92 -9.63 -19.65 25.73
N VAL A 93 -10.19 -18.44 25.85
CA VAL A 93 -10.04 -17.59 27.04
C VAL A 93 -10.98 -18.01 28.18
N LEU A 94 -12.03 -18.78 27.90
CA LEU A 94 -13.04 -19.16 28.91
C LEU A 94 -12.75 -20.47 29.64
N GLN A 95 -11.69 -21.22 29.31
CA GLN A 95 -11.41 -22.53 29.91
C GLN A 95 -10.41 -22.53 31.07
N SER A 96 -9.86 -21.38 31.46
CA SER A 96 -8.75 -21.32 32.43
C SER A 96 -9.12 -20.65 33.76
N SER A 97 -10.29 -20.93 34.37
CA SER A 97 -10.48 -20.61 35.80
C SER A 97 -11.59 -21.42 36.53
N PHE A 98 -11.17 -22.11 37.60
CA PHE A 98 -11.91 -22.54 38.81
C PHE A 98 -12.55 -23.93 38.92
N SER A 99 -12.06 -24.65 39.96
CA SER A 99 -12.56 -25.89 40.52
C SER A 99 -13.59 -25.65 41.66
N VAL A 100 -14.61 -26.52 41.63
CA VAL A 100 -15.66 -26.95 42.58
C VAL A 100 -15.62 -26.44 44.04
N VAL A 101 -16.71 -25.78 44.51
CA VAL A 101 -17.65 -26.23 45.57
C VAL A 101 -18.72 -25.12 45.80
N CYS A 102 -20.00 -25.51 45.73
CA CYS A 102 -21.21 -24.74 46.09
C CYS A 102 -21.58 -23.50 45.25
N VAL A 103 -21.84 -23.67 43.95
CA VAL A 103 -22.06 -22.52 43.05
C VAL A 103 -23.11 -22.78 41.94
N LYS A 104 -24.04 -23.76 42.06
CA LYS A 104 -25.01 -24.00 40.95
C LYS A 104 -26.00 -22.84 40.75
N SER A 105 -26.45 -22.19 41.82
CA SER A 105 -27.36 -21.03 41.72
C SER A 105 -26.59 -19.74 41.43
N PHE A 106 -25.41 -19.56 42.01
CA PHE A 106 -24.57 -18.38 41.82
C PHE A 106 -23.94 -18.35 40.41
N TYR A 107 -23.49 -19.48 39.85
CA TYR A 107 -22.98 -19.54 38.46
C TYR A 107 -24.07 -19.24 37.43
N SER A 108 -25.32 -19.67 37.67
CA SER A 108 -26.43 -19.31 36.77
C SER A 108 -26.65 -17.79 36.73
N PHE A 109 -26.55 -17.13 37.88
CA PHE A 109 -26.75 -15.68 37.99
C PHE A 109 -25.52 -14.89 37.51
N LEU A 110 -24.32 -15.29 37.90
CA LEU A 110 -23.05 -14.69 37.45
C LEU A 110 -22.85 -14.91 35.96
N ALA A 111 -23.14 -16.10 35.42
CA ALA A 111 -23.05 -16.36 33.98
C ALA A 111 -24.05 -15.50 33.20
N LYS A 112 -25.29 -15.34 33.68
CA LYS A 112 -26.25 -14.42 33.03
C LYS A 112 -25.80 -12.96 33.11
N CYS A 113 -25.24 -12.53 34.24
CA CYS A 113 -24.68 -11.18 34.39
C CYS A 113 -23.45 -10.96 33.50
N ILE A 114 -22.49 -11.89 33.49
CA ILE A 114 -21.28 -11.83 32.68
C ILE A 114 -21.62 -11.90 31.19
N ILE A 115 -22.54 -12.77 30.76
CA ILE A 115 -23.01 -12.82 29.36
C ILE A 115 -23.69 -11.50 28.98
N LYS A 116 -24.47 -10.89 29.88
CA LYS A 116 -25.14 -9.61 29.60
C LYS A 116 -24.15 -8.44 29.56
N VAL A 117 -23.17 -8.41 30.46
CA VAL A 117 -22.11 -7.40 30.50
C VAL A 117 -21.14 -7.57 29.33
N LEU A 118 -20.71 -8.79 29.00
CA LEU A 118 -19.90 -9.10 27.82
C LEU A 118 -20.66 -8.84 26.53
N SER A 119 -21.97 -9.10 26.47
CA SER A 119 -22.79 -8.77 25.30
C SER A 119 -22.88 -7.26 25.11
N HIS A 120 -23.07 -6.49 26.20
CA HIS A 120 -23.06 -5.04 26.14
C HIS A 120 -21.67 -4.47 25.83
N ALA A 121 -20.61 -5.02 26.41
CA ALA A 121 -19.23 -4.64 26.17
C ALA A 121 -18.79 -5.02 24.76
N MET A 122 -19.20 -6.17 24.22
CA MET A 122 -18.98 -6.53 22.82
C MET A 122 -19.84 -5.73 21.86
N PHE A 123 -21.03 -5.29 22.26
CA PHE A 123 -21.85 -4.35 21.50
C PHE A 123 -21.19 -2.97 21.45
N TYR A 124 -20.79 -2.42 22.60
CA TYR A 124 -20.03 -1.17 22.68
C TYR A 124 -18.69 -1.28 21.97
N ALA A 125 -17.95 -2.38 22.14
CA ALA A 125 -16.72 -2.62 21.40
C ALA A 125 -17.00 -2.74 19.91
N ARG A 126 -18.08 -3.38 19.44
CA ARG A 126 -18.46 -3.39 18.01
C ARG A 126 -18.87 -2.02 17.50
N VAL A 127 -19.57 -1.22 18.30
CA VAL A 127 -19.98 0.15 17.95
C VAL A 127 -18.77 1.07 17.92
N LEU A 128 -17.90 0.99 18.92
CA LEU A 128 -16.66 1.75 19.02
C LEU A 128 -15.67 1.30 17.95
N PHE A 129 -15.54 0.00 17.69
CA PHE A 129 -14.72 -0.58 16.63
C PHE A 129 -15.25 -0.19 15.25
N LYS A 130 -16.57 -0.22 15.02
CA LYS A 130 -17.18 0.37 13.81
C LYS A 130 -16.89 1.87 13.72
N LYS A 131 -16.98 2.62 14.82
CA LYS A 131 -16.72 4.06 14.86
C LYS A 131 -15.24 4.40 14.64
N LEU A 132 -14.32 3.54 15.08
CA LEU A 132 -12.88 3.60 14.82
C LEU A 132 -12.54 3.20 13.37
N LEU A 133 -13.22 2.18 12.83
CA LEU A 133 -13.11 1.70 11.44
C LEU A 133 -13.79 2.61 10.41
N LEU A 134 -14.56 3.61 10.85
CA LEU A 134 -15.33 4.54 10.01
C LEU A 134 -14.86 5.99 10.17
N MET A 135 -13.60 6.21 10.56
CA MET A 135 -13.00 7.53 10.36
C MET A 135 -12.85 7.71 8.85
N GLN A 136 -13.86 8.29 8.21
CA GLN A 136 -13.74 8.80 6.85
C GLN A 136 -12.76 9.94 6.92
N MET A 137 -11.63 9.75 6.25
CA MET A 137 -10.59 10.76 6.13
C MET A 137 -10.37 11.00 4.65
N HIS A 138 -9.91 12.19 4.33
CA HIS A 138 -9.28 12.43 3.04
C HIS A 138 -7.99 11.65 3.02
N ARG A 139 -7.66 11.09 1.86
CA ARG A 139 -6.53 10.19 1.73
C ARG A 139 -5.78 10.45 0.46
N PHE A 140 -4.50 10.12 0.49
CA PHE A 140 -3.65 10.08 -0.69
C PHE A 140 -2.76 8.85 -0.64
N ALA A 141 -2.49 8.28 -1.81
CA ALA A 141 -1.61 7.15 -1.98
C ALA A 141 -0.25 7.63 -2.48
N VAL A 142 0.81 7.10 -1.86
CA VAL A 142 2.18 7.20 -2.37
C VAL A 142 2.58 5.81 -2.87
N HIS A 143 2.69 5.70 -4.19
CA HIS A 143 3.00 4.45 -4.87
C HIS A 143 4.51 4.30 -5.05
N VAL A 144 5.07 3.24 -4.50
CA VAL A 144 6.51 2.97 -4.54
C VAL A 144 6.84 1.64 -5.22
N ILE A 145 8.05 1.53 -5.73
CA ILE A 145 8.65 0.25 -6.12
C ILE A 145 9.62 -0.18 -5.02
N THR A 146 9.41 -1.36 -4.46
CA THR A 146 10.28 -1.92 -3.42
C THR A 146 10.79 -3.30 -3.81
N ARG A 147 11.85 -3.78 -3.16
CA ARG A 147 12.36 -5.14 -3.38
C ARG A 147 11.53 -6.15 -2.60
N SER A 148 11.18 -7.25 -3.27
CA SER A 148 10.51 -8.37 -2.62
C SER A 148 11.41 -8.98 -1.54
N ARG A 149 10.82 -9.26 -0.38
CA ARG A 149 11.53 -9.92 0.74
C ARG A 149 11.92 -11.36 0.45
N LYS A 150 11.06 -12.07 -0.29
CA LYS A 150 11.29 -13.47 -0.66
C LYS A 150 12.27 -13.58 -1.82
N HIS A 151 12.27 -12.59 -2.71
CA HIS A 151 13.10 -12.55 -3.91
C HIS A 151 13.70 -11.15 -4.10
N PRO A 152 14.86 -10.83 -3.50
CA PRO A 152 15.44 -9.48 -3.54
C PRO A 152 15.75 -8.94 -4.94
N SER A 153 15.86 -9.82 -5.94
CA SER A 153 16.02 -9.45 -7.35
C SER A 153 14.72 -8.96 -8.00
N GLN A 154 13.57 -9.19 -7.38
CA GLN A 154 12.26 -8.80 -7.91
C GLN A 154 11.82 -7.48 -7.30
N LEU A 155 11.51 -6.53 -8.18
CA LEU A 155 10.85 -5.28 -7.83
C LEU A 155 9.33 -5.50 -7.80
N VAL A 156 8.68 -5.01 -6.75
CA VAL A 156 7.24 -5.14 -6.54
C VAL A 156 6.64 -3.76 -6.20
N PRO A 157 5.49 -3.40 -6.80
CA PRO A 157 4.75 -2.22 -6.38
C PRO A 157 4.26 -2.36 -4.94
N TYR A 158 4.33 -1.26 -4.18
CA TYR A 158 3.78 -1.13 -2.84
C TYR A 158 3.13 0.26 -2.69
N GLU A 159 2.12 0.36 -1.82
CA GLU A 159 1.33 1.57 -1.65
C GLU A 159 1.36 1.98 -0.17
N TYR A 160 1.74 3.24 0.09
CA TYR A 160 1.54 3.88 1.39
C TYR A 160 0.27 4.73 1.34
N LEU A 161 -0.68 4.42 2.21
CA LEU A 161 -1.95 5.15 2.30
C LEU A 161 -1.91 6.12 3.47
N PHE A 162 -1.81 7.40 3.16
CA PHE A 162 -1.87 8.47 4.15
C PHE A 162 -3.27 9.06 4.22
N GLY A 163 -3.65 9.55 5.40
CA GLY A 163 -4.94 10.18 5.62
C GLY A 163 -4.86 11.39 6.55
N HIS A 164 -5.74 12.35 6.29
CA HIS A 164 -5.91 13.55 7.10
C HIS A 164 -7.39 13.96 7.17
N LYS A 165 -7.77 14.67 8.24
CA LYS A 165 -9.15 15.14 8.43
C LYS A 165 -9.49 16.31 7.50
N ASP A 166 -8.50 17.12 7.18
CA ASP A 166 -8.63 18.26 6.28
C ASP A 166 -8.17 17.87 4.86
N PRO A 167 -9.03 18.07 3.83
CA PRO A 167 -8.71 17.75 2.44
C PRO A 167 -7.58 18.58 1.86
N GLU A 168 -7.50 19.87 2.24
CA GLU A 168 -6.49 20.79 1.71
C GLU A 168 -5.09 20.35 2.13
N THR A 169 -4.95 19.82 3.35
CA THR A 169 -3.71 19.18 3.81
C THR A 169 -3.31 18.03 2.89
N CYS A 170 -4.22 17.08 2.58
CA CYS A 170 -3.92 15.98 1.66
C CYS A 170 -3.54 16.49 0.26
N LYS A 171 -4.26 17.49 -0.24
CA LYS A 171 -4.00 18.08 -1.55
C LYS A 171 -2.63 18.76 -1.61
N SER A 172 -2.29 19.57 -0.61
CA SER A 172 -0.98 20.21 -0.46
C SER A 172 0.15 19.17 -0.43
N TRP A 173 -0.02 18.07 0.30
CA TRP A 173 0.93 16.95 0.29
C TRP A 173 1.09 16.32 -1.10
N VAL A 174 0.00 16.05 -1.80
CA VAL A 174 0.05 15.49 -3.17
C VAL A 174 0.75 16.47 -4.13
N GLU A 175 0.46 17.76 -4.05
CA GLU A 175 1.07 18.80 -4.88
C GLU A 175 2.57 18.94 -4.59
N HIS A 176 2.97 19.04 -3.32
CA HIS A 176 4.37 19.12 -2.90
C HIS A 176 5.16 17.88 -3.31
N LEU A 177 4.63 16.68 -3.04
CA LEU A 177 5.30 15.44 -3.42
C LEU A 177 5.42 15.32 -4.93
N SER A 178 4.36 15.64 -5.66
CA SER A 178 4.39 15.65 -7.13
C SER A 178 5.45 16.63 -7.66
N ALA A 179 5.59 17.81 -7.05
CA ALA A 179 6.61 18.78 -7.42
C ALA A 179 8.03 18.26 -7.16
N CYS A 180 8.28 17.66 -5.98
CA CYS A 180 9.57 17.06 -5.65
C CYS A 180 9.95 15.95 -6.64
N ILE A 181 9.00 15.04 -6.91
CA ILE A 181 9.18 13.90 -7.81
C ILE A 181 9.43 14.35 -9.26
N ASN A 182 8.68 15.37 -9.74
CA ASN A 182 8.82 15.87 -11.10
C ASN A 182 10.11 16.68 -11.33
N ASN A 183 10.76 17.12 -10.24
CA ASN A 183 12.01 17.87 -10.28
C ASN A 183 13.26 16.95 -10.25
N GLU A 184 13.08 15.63 -10.06
CA GLU A 184 14.17 14.68 -10.21
C GLU A 184 14.66 14.65 -11.67
N GLN A 185 15.93 15.02 -11.88
CA GLN A 185 16.52 15.18 -13.21
C GLN A 185 16.62 13.85 -13.99
N ASP A 186 16.77 12.74 -13.26
CA ASP A 186 16.98 11.42 -13.86
C ASP A 186 15.67 10.67 -14.15
N ARG A 187 14.51 11.30 -13.89
CA ARG A 187 13.21 10.66 -14.07
C ARG A 187 12.75 10.70 -15.53
N PRO A 188 12.62 9.56 -16.22
CA PRO A 188 12.22 9.55 -17.63
C PRO A 188 10.77 9.98 -17.79
N LYS A 189 10.49 10.79 -18.82
CA LYS A 189 9.16 11.29 -19.19
C LYS A 189 8.66 10.70 -20.49
N ASN A 190 9.57 10.38 -21.42
CA ASN A 190 9.25 9.81 -22.72
C ASN A 190 10.12 8.58 -22.98
N LEU A 191 9.51 7.41 -23.12
CA LEU A 191 10.20 6.16 -23.39
C LEU A 191 9.74 5.54 -24.71
N MET A 192 10.70 5.00 -25.47
CA MET A 192 10.40 4.14 -26.61
C MET A 192 10.44 2.69 -26.15
N VAL A 193 9.38 1.93 -26.38
CA VAL A 193 9.23 0.57 -25.86
C VAL A 193 9.14 -0.40 -27.03
N PHE A 194 10.09 -1.33 -27.09
CA PHE A 194 10.06 -2.44 -28.05
C PHE A 194 9.49 -3.68 -27.39
N VAL A 195 8.46 -4.25 -28.01
CA VAL A 195 7.81 -5.48 -27.54
C VAL A 195 7.95 -6.55 -28.60
N HIS A 196 8.50 -7.70 -28.23
CA HIS A 196 8.48 -8.87 -29.11
C HIS A 196 7.26 -9.73 -28.79
N PRO A 197 6.29 -9.90 -29.71
CA PRO A 197 5.02 -10.54 -29.39
C PRO A 197 5.20 -12.00 -28.94
N LEU A 198 6.18 -12.71 -29.53
CA LEU A 198 6.44 -14.12 -29.27
C LEU A 198 7.43 -14.37 -28.11
N CYS A 199 7.83 -13.31 -27.41
CA CYS A 199 8.77 -13.39 -26.30
C CYS A 199 8.34 -14.40 -25.22
N GLY A 200 9.30 -15.22 -24.76
CA GLY A 200 9.10 -16.30 -23.79
C GLY A 200 8.12 -17.36 -24.30
N LYS A 201 7.00 -17.56 -23.59
CA LYS A 201 5.91 -18.49 -23.98
C LYS A 201 4.86 -17.80 -24.87
N GLY A 202 5.28 -16.91 -25.77
CA GLY A 202 4.35 -16.13 -26.62
C GLY A 202 3.49 -15.13 -25.83
N ARG A 203 4.05 -14.53 -24.79
CA ARG A 203 3.31 -13.62 -23.88
C ARG A 203 3.81 -12.18 -23.91
N GLY A 204 4.65 -11.80 -24.87
CA GLY A 204 5.27 -10.47 -24.89
C GLY A 204 4.26 -9.32 -24.83
N CYS A 205 3.23 -9.34 -25.68
CA CYS A 205 2.19 -8.31 -25.65
C CYS A 205 1.41 -8.31 -24.34
N LYS A 206 1.00 -9.49 -23.84
CA LYS A 206 0.28 -9.62 -22.57
C LYS A 206 1.10 -9.16 -21.36
N ASN A 207 2.42 -9.38 -21.39
CA ASN A 207 3.33 -8.90 -20.37
C ASN A 207 3.39 -7.37 -20.38
N TRP A 208 3.50 -6.76 -21.57
CA TRP A 208 3.44 -5.31 -21.72
C TRP A 208 2.11 -4.74 -21.23
N GLU A 209 0.98 -5.29 -21.67
CA GLU A 209 -0.36 -4.87 -21.24
C GLU A 209 -0.54 -4.90 -19.72
N MET A 210 0.11 -5.86 -19.03
CA MET A 210 0.06 -5.96 -17.58
C MET A 210 0.83 -4.83 -16.88
N VAL A 211 1.93 -4.35 -17.46
CA VAL A 211 2.81 -3.34 -16.84
C VAL A 211 2.58 -1.93 -17.37
N ALA A 212 1.98 -1.76 -18.56
CA ALA A 212 1.71 -0.46 -19.17
C ALA A 212 0.97 0.51 -18.24
N PRO A 213 -0.04 0.09 -17.45
CA PRO A 213 -0.72 0.98 -16.50
C PRO A 213 0.21 1.57 -15.41
N LEU A 214 1.36 0.94 -15.12
CA LEU A 214 2.35 1.50 -14.20
C LEU A 214 3.05 2.72 -14.81
N PHE A 215 3.35 2.68 -16.12
CA PHE A 215 3.93 3.81 -16.83
C PHE A 215 2.93 4.98 -16.93
N ASP A 216 1.67 4.66 -17.24
CA ASP A 216 0.60 5.65 -17.28
C ASP A 216 0.41 6.32 -15.92
N ARG A 217 0.33 5.53 -14.85
CA ARG A 217 0.25 6.04 -13.47
C ARG A 217 1.47 6.90 -13.12
N ALA A 218 2.66 6.52 -13.59
CA ALA A 218 3.89 7.28 -13.39
C ALA A 218 4.01 8.55 -14.24
N LYS A 219 3.00 8.84 -15.08
CA LYS A 219 2.97 9.93 -16.06
C LYS A 219 4.13 9.87 -17.06
N VAL A 220 4.52 8.65 -17.43
CA VAL A 220 5.56 8.39 -18.45
C VAL A 220 4.87 8.10 -19.78
N ASN A 221 5.14 8.93 -20.77
CA ASN A 221 4.66 8.74 -22.13
C ASN A 221 5.44 7.60 -22.80
N THR A 222 4.75 6.63 -23.38
CA THR A 222 5.38 5.45 -23.99
C THR A 222 5.02 5.35 -25.48
N LYS A 223 6.05 5.29 -26.35
CA LYS A 223 5.90 4.95 -27.77
C LYS A 223 6.19 3.47 -27.95
N VAL A 224 5.14 2.67 -28.06
CA VAL A 224 5.26 1.21 -28.16
C VAL A 224 5.41 0.78 -29.63
N ILE A 225 6.42 -0.04 -29.90
CA ILE A 225 6.71 -0.61 -31.22
C ILE A 225 6.75 -2.13 -31.09
N ILE A 226 5.85 -2.81 -31.79
CA ILE A 226 5.83 -4.27 -31.86
C ILE A 226 6.88 -4.70 -32.89
N THR A 227 7.81 -5.55 -32.46
CA THR A 227 8.85 -6.09 -33.34
C THR A 227 8.31 -7.26 -34.15
N GLU A 228 8.76 -7.40 -35.40
CA GLU A 228 8.21 -8.35 -36.36
C GLU A 228 9.22 -9.44 -36.73
N ARG A 229 10.51 -9.12 -36.62
CA ARG A 229 11.64 -9.99 -36.98
C ARG A 229 12.83 -9.72 -36.06
N ALA A 230 13.81 -10.63 -36.07
CA ALA A 230 15.11 -10.40 -35.46
C ALA A 230 15.77 -9.15 -36.07
N GLY A 231 16.39 -8.31 -35.23
CA GLY A 231 17.00 -7.06 -35.67
C GLY A 231 16.03 -5.89 -35.89
N HIS A 232 14.70 -6.08 -35.86
CA HIS A 232 13.75 -5.00 -36.15
C HIS A 232 13.92 -3.77 -35.25
N ALA A 233 14.15 -3.97 -33.94
CA ALA A 233 14.38 -2.87 -33.01
C ALA A 233 15.65 -2.08 -33.35
N TYR A 234 16.73 -2.77 -33.75
CA TYR A 234 17.98 -2.14 -34.18
C TYR A 234 17.76 -1.31 -35.45
N ASP A 235 17.14 -1.90 -36.48
CA ASP A 235 16.86 -1.19 -37.74
C ASP A 235 15.95 0.03 -37.52
N THR A 236 15.00 -0.09 -36.59
CA THR A 236 14.13 1.03 -36.20
C THR A 236 14.94 2.14 -35.56
N LEU A 237 15.80 1.84 -34.58
CA LEU A 237 16.64 2.84 -33.94
C LEU A 237 17.65 3.47 -34.91
N ALA A 238 18.23 2.68 -35.82
CA ALA A 238 19.19 3.15 -36.81
C ALA A 238 18.57 4.02 -37.91
N SER A 239 17.27 3.85 -38.20
CA SER A 239 16.56 4.66 -39.20
C SER A 239 15.96 5.95 -38.62
N ILE A 240 15.81 6.05 -37.30
CA ILE A 240 15.31 7.27 -36.64
C ILE A 240 16.42 8.31 -36.59
N SER A 241 16.09 9.55 -36.92
CA SER A 241 17.04 10.66 -36.85
C SER A 241 17.43 11.01 -35.41
N ASP A 242 18.64 11.53 -35.20
CA ASP A 242 19.09 12.00 -33.87
C ASP A 242 18.13 13.02 -33.24
N LYS A 243 17.47 13.86 -34.06
CA LYS A 243 16.49 14.85 -33.60
C LYS A 243 15.25 14.19 -33.00
N GLU A 244 14.85 13.05 -33.52
CA GLU A 244 13.72 12.28 -33.00
C GLU A 244 14.12 11.42 -31.81
N LEU A 245 15.31 10.82 -31.82
CA LEU A 245 15.85 10.06 -30.69
C LEU A 245 15.98 10.93 -29.43
N LYS A 246 16.44 12.19 -29.59
CA LYS A 246 16.53 13.17 -28.48
C LYS A 246 15.20 13.53 -27.82
N LYS A 247 14.06 13.13 -28.38
CA LYS A 247 12.74 13.31 -27.75
C LYS A 247 12.45 12.25 -26.68
N PHE A 248 13.23 11.18 -26.64
CA PHE A 248 13.07 10.09 -25.70
C PHE A 248 14.20 10.10 -24.68
N ASP A 249 13.84 9.88 -23.42
CA ASP A 249 14.77 9.80 -22.29
C ASP A 249 15.38 8.39 -22.16
N GLY A 250 14.82 7.41 -22.88
CA GLY A 250 15.32 6.05 -22.87
C GLY A 250 14.57 5.09 -23.80
N VAL A 251 15.16 3.91 -23.97
CA VAL A 251 14.60 2.79 -24.73
C VAL A 251 14.44 1.59 -23.81
N VAL A 252 13.26 0.97 -23.84
CA VAL A 252 12.91 -0.20 -23.04
C VAL A 252 12.65 -1.37 -23.97
N ALA A 253 13.25 -2.53 -23.69
CA ALA A 253 12.93 -3.78 -24.36
C ALA A 253 12.14 -4.68 -23.41
N VAL A 254 10.95 -5.11 -23.83
CA VAL A 254 10.15 -6.09 -23.07
C VAL A 254 10.69 -7.48 -23.39
N VAL A 255 11.48 -8.00 -22.45
CA VAL A 255 12.06 -9.33 -22.51
C VAL A 255 11.35 -10.30 -21.56
N CYS A 256 11.52 -11.58 -21.87
CA CYS A 256 11.04 -12.77 -21.19
C CYS A 256 12.23 -13.74 -21.27
#